data_AF-A0A1D2WSK3-F1
#
_entry.id   AF-A0A1D2WSK3-F1
#
_cell.length_a   1.000
_cell.length_b   1.000
_cell.length_c   1.000
_cell.angle_alpha   90.00
_cell.angle_beta   90.00
_cell.angle_gamma   90.00
#
_symmetry.space_group_name_H-M   'P 1'
#
loop_
_entity.id
_entity.type
_entity.pdbx_description
1 polymer ?
#
loop_
_entity_poly.entity_id
_entity_poly.type
_entity_poly.pdbx_seq_one_letter_code
_entity_poly.pdbx_strand_id
1 'polypeptide(L)'
;MLAVETSGLKGITSFTTYDSGELKDCKLEEYNLIHTRYGDLVPQYGDLGFRRKQLAVLSFYKSGKVKNISLEQQTEISTPIGTFPAELVTFFEDGSINSLFPLNGQISGFWSEEEEGELAQKFHFSFPFGEFYAKIIGLRFYPDGRVRSLILWPNERIIIDTPAGKMPVRIGFKLFEDGSIESVEPAEPFPIETPIGSINAYDADALGIDADKNSVCFDERGKLISLITFDIITVRKKTGEKELIFPTLRPGLTTEFEKVPIKLIFDDDTVSIGDARANDYNDDAKTASYKIAECTFLIMRGNYMETKSCDDCSSCQGCM
;
A
#
# COMPACT_ATOMS: atom_id res chain seq x y z
N MET A 1 1.71 13.59 32.55
CA MET A 1 0.30 13.14 32.39
C MET A 1 -0.35 14.19 31.49
N LEU A 2 -0.49 13.89 30.19
CA LEU A 2 -1.11 14.79 29.21
C LEU A 2 -2.07 13.94 28.39
N ALA A 3 -3.29 13.84 28.90
CA ALA A 3 -4.44 13.40 28.13
C ALA A 3 -4.90 14.60 27.30
N VAL A 4 -5.17 14.39 26.02
CA VAL A 4 -5.94 15.38 25.26
C VAL A 4 -7.33 15.35 25.86
N GLU A 5 -7.70 16.44 26.53
CA GLU A 5 -9.04 16.64 27.07
C GLU A 5 -10.05 16.60 25.92
N THR A 6 -10.81 15.51 25.81
CA THR A 6 -12.02 15.46 24.97
C THR A 6 -13.09 16.45 25.45
N SER A 7 -12.92 17.03 26.65
CA SER A 7 -13.73 18.10 27.26
C SER A 7 -13.65 19.47 26.58
N GLY A 8 -12.91 19.61 25.48
CA GLY A 8 -12.73 20.88 24.76
C GLY A 8 -13.34 20.97 23.36
N LEU A 9 -13.84 19.87 22.80
CA LEU A 9 -14.34 19.86 21.42
C LEU A 9 -15.73 20.49 21.33
N LYS A 10 -15.90 21.41 20.38
CA LYS A 10 -17.14 22.14 20.13
C LYS A 10 -17.86 21.62 18.90
N GLY A 11 -19.18 21.72 18.89
CA GLY A 11 -20.00 21.38 17.73
C GLY A 11 -19.99 19.91 17.31
N ILE A 12 -19.84 18.94 18.22
CA ILE A 12 -19.92 17.52 17.84
C ILE A 12 -21.34 17.19 17.34
N THR A 13 -21.47 16.80 16.07
CA THR A 13 -22.78 16.48 15.44
C THR A 13 -23.05 14.98 15.38
N SER A 14 -22.00 14.18 15.30
CA SER A 14 -22.10 12.72 15.36
C SER A 14 -20.78 12.13 15.86
N PHE A 15 -20.86 10.97 16.50
CA PHE A 15 -19.70 10.28 17.02
C PHE A 15 -19.93 8.76 17.15
N THR A 16 -18.83 8.03 17.28
CA THR A 16 -18.81 6.62 17.67
C THR A 16 -17.94 6.45 18.91
N THR A 17 -18.15 5.36 19.66
CA THR A 17 -17.32 5.01 20.82
C THR A 17 -16.70 3.64 20.64
N TYR A 18 -15.67 3.36 21.43
CA TYR A 18 -15.26 2.00 21.71
C TYR A 18 -16.30 1.28 22.58
N ASP A 19 -16.23 -0.05 22.66
CA ASP A 19 -17.09 -0.86 23.54
C ASP A 19 -16.98 -0.46 25.03
N SER A 20 -15.81 0.08 25.41
CA SER A 20 -15.51 0.62 26.73
C SER A 20 -16.06 2.04 26.98
N GLY A 21 -16.66 2.68 25.96
CA GLY A 21 -17.38 3.95 26.06
C GLY A 21 -16.57 5.20 25.67
N GLU A 22 -15.25 5.09 25.47
CA GLU A 22 -14.41 6.22 25.07
C GLU A 22 -14.72 6.66 23.63
N LEU A 23 -14.63 7.98 23.38
CA LEU A 23 -14.81 8.57 22.06
C LEU A 23 -13.81 7.96 21.07
N LYS A 24 -14.32 7.45 19.95
CA LYS A 24 -13.51 6.81 18.91
C LYS A 24 -13.42 7.70 17.67
N ASP A 25 -14.55 8.17 17.17
CA ASP A 25 -14.66 8.98 15.96
C ASP A 25 -15.66 10.11 16.18
N CYS A 26 -15.46 11.29 15.59
CA CYS A 26 -16.49 12.34 15.58
C CYS A 26 -16.49 13.21 14.31
N LYS A 27 -17.62 13.87 14.09
CA LYS A 27 -17.80 15.00 13.17
C LYS A 27 -18.01 16.29 13.94
N LEU A 28 -17.63 17.42 13.33
CA LEU A 28 -17.69 18.74 13.94
C LEU A 28 -18.49 19.71 13.05
N GLU A 29 -19.26 20.59 13.66
CA GLU A 29 -19.95 21.72 13.01
C GLU A 29 -19.24 23.06 13.29
N GLU A 30 -18.40 23.09 14.33
CA GLU A 30 -17.73 24.30 14.80
C GLU A 30 -16.21 24.19 14.65
N TYR A 31 -15.59 25.37 14.56
CA TYR A 31 -14.14 25.50 14.57
C TYR A 31 -13.53 24.91 15.83
N ASN A 32 -12.51 24.08 15.65
CA ASN A 32 -11.68 23.53 16.71
C ASN A 32 -10.21 23.66 16.33
N LEU A 33 -9.34 23.88 17.32
CA LEU A 33 -7.90 23.97 17.13
C LEU A 33 -7.21 22.86 17.92
N ILE A 34 -6.47 22.00 17.23
CA ILE A 34 -5.77 20.88 17.83
C ILE A 34 -4.27 21.18 17.86
N HIS A 35 -3.74 21.36 19.06
CA HIS A 35 -2.30 21.59 19.25
C HIS A 35 -1.52 20.29 19.11
N THR A 36 -0.56 20.26 18.18
CA THR A 36 0.33 19.12 17.96
C THR A 36 1.79 19.56 17.94
N ARG A 37 2.72 18.60 18.00
CA ARG A 37 4.15 18.90 17.80
C ARG A 37 4.48 19.35 16.36
N TYR A 38 3.55 19.19 15.42
CA TYR A 38 3.66 19.59 14.02
C TYR A 38 2.93 20.92 13.75
N GLY A 39 2.54 21.64 14.80
CA GLY A 39 1.81 22.88 14.71
C GLY A 39 0.34 22.74 15.08
N ASP A 40 -0.38 23.82 14.89
CA ASP A 40 -1.81 23.94 15.17
C ASP A 40 -2.60 23.46 13.96
N LEU A 41 -3.42 22.42 14.17
CA LEU A 41 -4.17 21.76 13.12
C LEU A 41 -5.67 22.01 13.31
N VAL A 42 -6.32 22.47 12.25
CA VAL A 42 -7.77 22.75 12.22
C VAL A 42 -8.47 21.58 11.54
N PRO A 43 -9.25 20.75 12.27
CA PRO A 43 -10.04 19.71 11.65
C PRO A 43 -11.16 20.30 10.81
N GLN A 44 -11.64 19.53 9.84
CA GLN A 44 -12.82 19.89 9.05
C GLN A 44 -14.06 20.10 9.95
N TYR A 45 -14.89 21.07 9.58
CA TYR A 45 -16.16 21.32 10.25
C TYR A 45 -17.22 21.89 9.29
N GLY A 46 -18.50 21.71 9.63
CA GLY A 46 -19.63 22.24 8.85
C GLY A 46 -19.91 21.47 7.56
N ASP A 47 -20.36 22.17 6.51
CA ASP A 47 -20.65 21.55 5.22
C ASP A 47 -19.36 21.21 4.46
N LEU A 48 -19.12 19.90 4.30
CA LEU A 48 -17.92 19.37 3.68
C LEU A 48 -18.01 19.29 2.14
N GLY A 49 -19.16 19.60 1.55
CA GLY A 49 -19.37 19.52 0.10
C GLY A 49 -19.25 18.09 -0.46
N PHE A 50 -19.09 17.97 -1.77
CA PHE A 50 -19.08 16.67 -2.47
C PHE A 50 -17.68 16.03 -2.59
N ARG A 51 -16.61 16.84 -2.57
CA ARG A 51 -15.22 16.34 -2.65
C ARG A 51 -14.74 15.78 -1.32
N ARG A 52 -15.05 16.39 -0.18
CA ARG A 52 -14.46 15.95 1.11
C ARG A 52 -15.20 14.73 1.66
N LYS A 53 -14.45 13.87 2.35
CA LYS A 53 -15.00 12.66 2.97
C LYS A 53 -16.01 13.02 4.05
N GLN A 54 -17.23 12.53 3.87
CA GLN A 54 -18.31 12.63 4.85
C GLN A 54 -18.15 11.65 6.04
N LEU A 55 -16.93 11.19 6.32
CA LEU A 55 -16.60 10.28 7.41
C LEU A 55 -16.23 11.07 8.68
N ALA A 56 -15.56 10.42 9.64
CA ALA A 56 -15.04 11.09 10.82
C ALA A 56 -13.95 12.11 10.46
N VAL A 57 -14.06 13.32 11.01
CA VAL A 57 -13.05 14.38 10.82
C VAL A 57 -11.93 14.29 11.86
N LEU A 58 -12.24 13.69 13.03
CA LEU A 58 -11.30 13.32 14.07
C LEU A 58 -11.56 11.88 14.49
N SER A 59 -10.49 11.13 14.73
CA SER A 59 -10.55 9.91 15.52
C SER A 59 -9.51 9.89 16.62
N PHE A 60 -9.74 9.05 17.62
CA PHE A 60 -8.94 8.93 18.82
C PHE A 60 -8.57 7.47 19.08
N TYR A 61 -7.45 7.28 19.78
CA TYR A 61 -7.14 6.04 20.46
C TYR A 61 -8.01 5.87 21.71
N LYS A 62 -8.07 4.66 22.27
CA LYS A 62 -8.76 4.41 23.55
C LYS A 62 -8.25 5.31 24.68
N SER A 63 -6.98 5.73 24.64
CA SER A 63 -6.41 6.68 25.59
C SER A 63 -6.93 8.11 25.46
N GLY A 64 -7.78 8.41 24.47
CA GLY A 64 -8.27 9.75 24.14
C GLY A 64 -7.28 10.59 23.33
N LYS A 65 -6.09 10.07 23.03
CA LYS A 65 -5.13 10.76 22.17
C LYS A 65 -5.60 10.75 20.71
N VAL A 66 -5.31 11.83 19.99
CA VAL A 66 -5.68 11.98 18.58
C VAL A 66 -4.97 10.91 17.74
N LYS A 67 -5.75 10.24 16.89
CA LYS A 67 -5.30 9.22 15.95
C LYS A 67 -5.30 9.73 14.52
N ASN A 68 -6.28 10.52 14.13
CA ASN A 68 -6.30 11.19 12.83
C ASN A 68 -7.02 12.53 12.88
N ILE A 69 -6.66 13.40 11.93
CA ILE A 69 -7.29 14.69 11.69
C ILE A 69 -7.45 14.86 10.17
N SER A 70 -8.69 14.91 9.69
CA SER A 70 -9.01 15.44 8.36
C SER A 70 -9.01 16.96 8.45
N LEU A 71 -8.12 17.62 7.73
CA LEU A 71 -7.82 19.04 7.87
C LEU A 71 -8.79 19.90 7.05
N GLU A 72 -9.21 21.03 7.62
CA GLU A 72 -10.09 22.00 6.96
C GLU A 72 -9.43 22.59 5.71
N GLN A 73 -8.15 22.92 5.82
CA GLN A 73 -7.35 23.38 4.70
C GLN A 73 -6.11 22.50 4.57
N GLN A 74 -5.63 22.36 3.33
CA GLN A 74 -4.33 21.75 3.10
C GLN A 74 -3.27 22.53 3.89
N THR A 75 -2.61 21.84 4.82
CA THR A 75 -1.69 22.45 5.79
C THR A 75 -0.30 21.84 5.62
N GLU A 76 0.72 22.69 5.63
CA GLU A 76 2.13 22.26 5.55
C GLU A 76 2.57 21.55 6.83
N ILE A 77 3.09 20.34 6.68
CA ILE A 77 3.58 19.50 7.76
C ILE A 77 5.08 19.30 7.58
N SER A 78 5.88 19.82 8.53
CA SER A 78 7.32 19.58 8.53
C SER A 78 7.64 18.17 9.00
N THR A 79 8.40 17.45 8.19
CA THR A 79 8.89 16.08 8.45
C THR A 79 10.41 16.02 8.27
N PRO A 80 11.08 14.95 8.73
CA PRO A 80 12.52 14.81 8.56
C PRO A 80 13.00 14.81 7.10
N ILE A 81 12.13 14.43 6.15
CA ILE A 81 12.47 14.36 4.71
C ILE A 81 11.93 15.55 3.90
N GLY A 82 11.37 16.57 4.55
CA GLY A 82 10.83 17.75 3.89
C GLY A 82 9.53 18.25 4.51
N THR A 83 9.05 19.37 4.00
CA THR A 83 7.72 19.89 4.36
C THR A 83 6.75 19.51 3.26
N PHE A 84 5.63 18.92 3.64
CA PHE A 84 4.62 18.44 2.70
C PHE A 84 3.25 18.99 3.08
N PRO A 85 2.45 19.42 2.09
CA PRO A 85 1.05 19.71 2.32
C PRO A 85 0.31 18.43 2.72
N ALA A 86 -0.70 18.55 3.58
CA ALA A 86 -1.59 17.46 3.95
C ALA A 86 -3.04 17.94 4.09
N GLU A 87 -3.98 17.12 3.60
CA GLU A 87 -5.41 17.22 3.91
C GLU A 87 -5.84 16.18 4.96
N LEU A 88 -5.00 15.18 5.22
CA LEU A 88 -5.19 14.20 6.29
C LEU A 88 -3.85 13.87 6.93
N VAL A 89 -3.83 13.90 8.26
CA VAL A 89 -2.67 13.48 9.06
C VAL A 89 -3.12 12.44 10.06
N THR A 90 -2.33 11.39 10.22
CA THR A 90 -2.53 10.34 11.23
C THR A 90 -1.33 10.28 12.17
N PHE A 91 -1.59 9.87 13.39
CA PHE A 91 -0.61 9.87 14.48
C PHE A 91 -0.49 8.48 15.09
N PHE A 92 0.69 8.19 15.62
CA PHE A 92 0.85 7.14 16.61
C PHE A 92 0.33 7.62 17.97
N GLU A 93 0.11 6.68 18.89
CA GLU A 93 -0.42 7.01 20.21
C GLU A 93 0.55 7.84 21.07
N ASP A 94 1.83 7.95 20.72
CA ASP A 94 2.75 8.89 21.37
C ASP A 94 2.67 10.33 20.80
N GLY A 95 1.85 10.55 19.77
CA GLY A 95 1.69 11.81 19.05
C GLY A 95 2.76 12.09 18.00
N SER A 96 3.64 11.13 17.71
CA SER A 96 4.47 11.17 16.49
C SER A 96 3.59 10.96 15.26
N ILE A 97 4.03 11.44 14.09
CA ILE A 97 3.27 11.32 12.85
C ILE A 97 3.40 9.88 12.36
N ASN A 98 2.28 9.29 11.96
CA ASN A 98 2.24 7.96 11.36
C ASN A 98 2.11 8.08 9.85
N SER A 99 1.23 8.94 9.36
CA SER A 99 1.05 9.16 7.93
C SER A 99 0.56 10.56 7.61
N LEU A 100 0.90 11.04 6.43
CA LEU A 100 0.29 12.23 5.83
C LEU A 100 -0.17 11.91 4.41
N PHE A 101 -1.25 12.57 4.01
CA PHE A 101 -1.85 12.47 2.69
C PHE A 101 -2.02 13.87 2.12
N PRO A 102 -1.33 14.25 1.03
CA PRO A 102 -1.46 15.57 0.43
C PRO A 102 -2.89 15.90 0.03
N LEU A 103 -3.64 14.89 -0.39
CA LEU A 103 -5.05 14.99 -0.72
C LEU A 103 -5.85 13.91 0.02
N ASN A 104 -7.11 14.21 0.34
CA ASN A 104 -8.03 13.31 1.04
C ASN A 104 -9.47 13.41 0.48
N GLY A 105 -9.60 13.62 -0.82
CA GLY A 105 -10.89 13.61 -1.51
C GLY A 105 -11.60 12.26 -1.43
N GLN A 106 -12.92 12.33 -1.49
CA GLN A 106 -13.84 11.21 -1.60
C GLN A 106 -14.10 10.95 -3.07
N ILE A 107 -13.64 9.81 -3.57
CA ILE A 107 -14.02 9.35 -4.91
C ILE A 107 -15.50 8.93 -4.88
N SER A 108 -16.28 9.47 -5.81
CA SER A 108 -17.73 9.28 -5.89
C SER A 108 -18.22 9.49 -7.34
N GLY A 109 -19.52 9.32 -7.59
CA GLY A 109 -20.11 9.65 -8.90
C GLY A 109 -20.06 11.13 -9.29
N PHE A 110 -19.65 12.02 -8.38
CA PHE A 110 -19.48 13.46 -8.62
C PHE A 110 -18.02 13.93 -8.53
N TRP A 111 -17.09 13.02 -8.21
CA TRP A 111 -15.67 13.33 -8.07
C TRP A 111 -14.85 12.08 -8.35
N SER A 112 -14.19 12.05 -9.50
CA SER A 112 -13.42 10.93 -9.99
C SER A 112 -11.98 10.92 -9.46
N GLU A 113 -11.31 9.78 -9.60
CA GLU A 113 -9.88 9.66 -9.32
C GLU A 113 -9.04 10.57 -10.24
N GLU A 114 -9.47 10.73 -11.49
CA GLU A 114 -8.81 11.61 -12.45
C GLU A 114 -8.86 13.07 -12.00
N GLU A 115 -10.05 13.56 -11.61
CA GLU A 115 -10.24 14.91 -11.08
C GLU A 115 -9.43 15.16 -9.79
N GLU A 116 -9.37 14.18 -8.88
CA GLU A 116 -8.52 14.28 -7.70
C GLU A 116 -7.03 14.32 -8.09
N GLY A 117 -6.64 13.54 -9.11
CA GLY A 117 -5.28 13.47 -9.63
C GLY A 117 -4.81 14.76 -10.29
N GLU A 118 -5.72 15.59 -10.82
CA GLU A 118 -5.40 16.91 -11.34
C GLU A 118 -4.92 17.88 -10.24
N LEU A 119 -5.41 17.70 -9.01
CA LEU A 119 -4.98 18.49 -7.84
C LEU A 119 -3.64 18.01 -7.26
N ALA A 120 -3.24 16.77 -7.55
CA ALA A 120 -2.05 16.16 -6.96
C ALA A 120 -0.77 16.82 -7.49
N GLN A 121 0.07 17.28 -6.56
CA GLN A 121 1.34 17.93 -6.86
C GLN A 121 2.49 16.91 -6.96
N LYS A 122 3.51 17.24 -7.77
CA LYS A 122 4.76 16.46 -7.80
C LYS A 122 5.71 16.98 -6.74
N PHE A 123 6.25 16.06 -5.96
CA PHE A 123 7.27 16.34 -4.95
C PHE A 123 8.61 15.73 -5.38
N HIS A 124 9.69 16.38 -4.97
CA HIS A 124 11.04 15.85 -5.13
C HIS A 124 11.41 14.97 -3.95
N PHE A 125 11.88 13.76 -4.22
CA PHE A 125 12.38 12.84 -3.22
C PHE A 125 13.82 12.46 -3.52
N SER A 126 14.64 12.42 -2.46
CA SER A 126 16.02 11.97 -2.51
C SER A 126 16.22 10.88 -1.45
N PHE A 127 16.48 9.66 -1.92
CA PHE A 127 16.76 8.49 -1.09
C PHE A 127 18.12 7.89 -1.51
N PRO A 128 18.77 7.07 -0.67
CA PRO A 128 20.03 6.40 -1.03
C PRO A 128 19.95 5.52 -2.29
N PHE A 129 18.74 5.09 -2.67
CA PHE A 129 18.45 4.26 -3.84
C PHE A 129 17.89 5.03 -5.05
N GLY A 130 17.90 6.37 -5.01
CA GLY A 130 17.55 7.19 -6.17
C GLY A 130 16.91 8.53 -5.83
N GLU A 131 16.87 9.40 -6.84
CA GLU A 131 16.18 10.69 -6.79
C GLU A 131 15.10 10.73 -7.88
N PHE A 132 13.90 11.21 -7.53
CA PHE A 132 12.78 11.25 -8.44
C PHE A 132 11.76 12.33 -8.08
N TYR A 133 10.92 12.67 -9.06
CA TYR A 133 9.76 13.53 -8.89
C TYR A 133 8.50 12.69 -9.08
N ALA A 134 7.61 12.69 -8.09
CA ALA A 134 6.39 11.88 -8.14
C ALA A 134 5.20 12.58 -7.49
N LYS A 135 4.01 12.31 -8.01
CA LYS A 135 2.76 12.49 -7.28
C LYS A 135 2.61 11.32 -6.30
N ILE A 136 2.12 11.60 -5.09
CA ILE A 136 1.93 10.58 -4.06
C ILE A 136 0.50 10.61 -3.53
N ILE A 137 0.00 9.45 -3.12
CA ILE A 137 -1.19 9.33 -2.29
C ILE A 137 -0.83 9.69 -0.84
N GLY A 138 0.31 9.16 -0.35
CA GLY A 138 0.72 9.42 1.03
C GLY A 138 2.12 8.95 1.37
N LEU A 139 2.61 9.46 2.50
CA LEU A 139 3.85 9.04 3.15
C LEU A 139 3.50 8.45 4.50
N ARG A 140 4.18 7.36 4.86
CA ARG A 140 4.08 6.74 6.18
C ARG A 140 5.44 6.77 6.86
N PHE A 141 5.40 6.81 8.18
CA PHE A 141 6.58 6.97 9.02
C PHE A 141 6.64 5.87 10.09
N TYR A 142 7.85 5.65 10.59
CA TYR A 142 8.09 5.01 11.87
C TYR A 142 7.87 6.04 13.01
N PRO A 143 7.68 5.59 14.27
CA PRO A 143 7.46 6.50 15.40
C PRO A 143 8.57 7.53 15.62
N ASP A 144 9.79 7.25 15.17
CA ASP A 144 10.93 8.17 15.23
C ASP A 144 11.00 9.18 14.07
N GLY A 145 10.05 9.12 13.14
CA GLY A 145 9.94 10.02 12.00
C GLY A 145 10.69 9.58 10.74
N ARG A 146 11.40 8.44 10.76
CA ARG A 146 11.98 7.86 9.53
C ARG A 146 10.86 7.40 8.59
N VAL A 147 11.09 7.50 7.28
CA VAL A 147 10.10 7.07 6.27
C VAL A 147 9.98 5.56 6.31
N ARG A 148 8.74 5.08 6.43
CA ARG A 148 8.39 3.66 6.37
C ARG A 148 7.93 3.26 4.97
N SER A 149 7.11 4.08 4.33
CA SER A 149 6.65 3.82 2.97
C SER A 149 6.20 5.08 2.24
N LEU A 150 6.27 5.01 0.92
CA LEU A 150 5.79 6.03 0.00
C LEU A 150 4.81 5.37 -0.95
N ILE A 151 3.61 5.92 -1.05
CA ILE A 151 2.53 5.43 -1.91
C ILE A 151 2.40 6.40 -3.09
N LEU A 152 2.69 5.93 -4.29
CA LEU A 152 2.60 6.67 -5.54
C LEU A 152 1.14 6.89 -5.93
N TRP A 153 0.88 8.01 -6.60
CA TRP A 153 -0.40 8.24 -7.25
C TRP A 153 -0.69 7.16 -8.31
N PRO A 154 -1.95 6.79 -8.57
CA PRO A 154 -2.30 5.89 -9.66
C PRO A 154 -1.66 6.33 -10.98
N ASN A 155 -1.19 5.37 -11.77
CA ASN A 155 -0.45 5.58 -13.02
C ASN A 155 0.91 6.32 -12.91
N GLU A 156 1.29 6.85 -11.74
CA GLU A 156 2.65 7.37 -11.54
C GLU A 156 3.65 6.19 -11.52
N ARG A 157 4.83 6.42 -12.08
CA ARG A 157 5.92 5.44 -12.16
C ARG A 157 7.23 6.12 -11.83
N ILE A 158 8.07 5.43 -11.06
CA ILE A 158 9.43 5.86 -10.74
C ILE A 158 10.41 4.76 -11.14
N ILE A 159 11.70 5.09 -11.21
CA ILE A 159 12.76 4.12 -11.40
C ILE A 159 13.74 4.28 -10.25
N ILE A 160 13.99 3.20 -9.52
CA ILE A 160 14.88 3.19 -8.35
C ILE A 160 15.87 2.04 -8.41
N ASP A 161 17.00 2.18 -7.73
CA ASP A 161 18.02 1.15 -7.61
C ASP A 161 17.66 0.19 -6.47
N THR A 162 17.19 -1.00 -6.80
CA THR A 162 16.85 -2.04 -5.82
C THR A 162 18.00 -3.05 -5.69
N PRO A 163 18.01 -3.90 -4.63
CA PRO A 163 18.96 -5.01 -4.56
C PRO A 163 18.86 -6.00 -5.74
N ALA A 164 17.70 -6.07 -6.40
CA ALA A 164 17.48 -6.87 -7.61
C ALA A 164 17.81 -6.13 -8.92
N GLY A 165 18.35 -4.91 -8.85
CA GLY A 165 18.69 -4.07 -9.98
C GLY A 165 17.79 -2.84 -10.12
N LYS A 166 18.04 -2.06 -11.17
CA LYS A 166 17.30 -0.83 -11.45
C LYS A 166 15.89 -1.15 -11.94
N MET A 167 14.89 -0.85 -11.11
CA MET A 167 13.54 -1.35 -11.28
C MET A 167 12.55 -0.21 -11.52
N PRO A 168 11.67 -0.30 -12.53
CA PRO A 168 10.51 0.55 -12.64
C PRO A 168 9.45 0.12 -11.60
N VAL A 169 8.95 1.05 -10.81
CA VAL A 169 8.05 0.80 -9.68
C VAL A 169 6.71 1.48 -9.90
N ARG A 170 5.63 0.76 -9.60
CA ARG A 170 4.25 1.27 -9.46
C ARG A 170 3.82 1.15 -7.99
N ILE A 171 2.73 1.80 -7.60
CA ILE A 171 2.15 1.78 -6.24
C ILE A 171 3.05 2.37 -5.16
N GLY A 172 4.32 1.98 -5.07
CA GLY A 172 5.25 2.52 -4.09
C GLY A 172 6.28 1.51 -3.61
N PHE A 173 6.83 1.82 -2.44
CA PHE A 173 7.81 0.98 -1.76
C PHE A 173 7.68 1.11 -0.25
N LYS A 174 8.19 0.09 0.44
CA LYS A 174 8.37 0.07 1.89
C LYS A 174 9.86 -0.01 2.21
N LEU A 175 10.28 0.68 3.25
CA LEU A 175 11.64 0.73 3.75
C LEU A 175 11.73 0.09 5.13
N PHE A 176 12.87 -0.50 5.43
CA PHE A 176 13.28 -0.77 6.80
C PHE A 176 13.58 0.53 7.53
N GLU A 177 13.69 0.43 8.86
CA GLU A 177 14.06 1.56 9.71
C GLU A 177 15.40 2.19 9.30
N ASP A 178 16.37 1.43 8.82
CA ASP A 178 17.66 1.98 8.36
C ASP A 178 17.60 2.71 7.00
N GLY A 179 16.43 2.71 6.36
CA GLY A 179 16.18 3.33 5.05
C GLY A 179 16.47 2.43 3.85
N SER A 180 16.92 1.18 4.07
CA SER A 180 17.05 0.18 3.01
C SER A 180 15.68 -0.30 2.53
N ILE A 181 15.60 -0.78 1.29
CA ILE A 181 14.34 -1.22 0.69
C ILE A 181 13.91 -2.56 1.30
N GLU A 182 12.72 -2.57 1.92
CA GLU A 182 12.06 -3.80 2.39
C GLU A 182 11.24 -4.44 1.27
N SER A 183 10.46 -3.65 0.52
CA SER A 183 9.68 -4.19 -0.59
C SER A 183 9.31 -3.14 -1.63
N VAL A 184 9.05 -3.58 -2.86
CA VAL A 184 8.68 -2.76 -4.03
C VAL A 184 7.68 -3.48 -4.92
N GLU A 185 6.76 -2.74 -5.55
CA GLU A 185 5.85 -3.30 -6.55
C GLU A 185 6.35 -2.95 -7.97
N PRO A 186 6.79 -3.95 -8.76
CA PRO A 186 7.24 -3.71 -10.13
C PRO A 186 6.14 -3.10 -11.00
N ALA A 187 6.51 -2.12 -11.84
CA ALA A 187 5.60 -1.47 -12.77
C ALA A 187 5.12 -2.39 -13.91
N GLU A 188 5.90 -3.41 -14.20
CA GLU A 188 5.72 -4.41 -15.25
C GLU A 188 6.46 -5.69 -14.84
N PRO A 189 6.20 -6.84 -15.49
CA PRO A 189 6.96 -8.07 -15.25
C PRO A 189 8.46 -7.86 -15.33
N PHE A 190 9.12 -7.93 -14.17
CA PHE A 190 10.53 -7.61 -14.03
C PHE A 190 11.33 -8.89 -13.75
N PRO A 191 12.30 -9.28 -14.61
CA PRO A 191 13.10 -10.48 -14.39
C PRO A 191 14.05 -10.28 -13.21
N ILE A 192 13.97 -11.17 -12.22
CA ILE A 192 14.84 -11.23 -11.05
C ILE A 192 15.59 -12.55 -11.06
N GLU A 193 16.93 -12.48 -10.93
CA GLU A 193 17.74 -13.68 -10.74
C GLU A 193 17.53 -14.27 -9.35
N THR A 194 17.13 -15.54 -9.31
CA THR A 194 16.87 -16.27 -8.05
C THR A 194 17.70 -17.55 -7.99
N PRO A 195 17.83 -18.20 -6.82
CA PRO A 195 18.49 -19.49 -6.69
C PRO A 195 17.90 -20.61 -7.58
N ILE A 196 16.67 -20.45 -8.08
CA ILE A 196 16.01 -21.42 -8.96
C ILE A 196 15.91 -20.98 -10.43
N GLY A 197 16.60 -19.89 -10.79
CA GLY A 197 16.60 -19.30 -12.13
C GLY A 197 15.95 -17.91 -12.17
N SER A 198 15.91 -17.32 -13.37
CA SER A 198 15.29 -16.01 -13.60
C SER A 198 13.76 -16.12 -13.54
N ILE A 199 13.11 -15.31 -12.72
CA ILE A 199 11.64 -15.27 -12.56
C ILE A 199 11.15 -13.85 -12.77
N ASN A 200 10.06 -13.67 -13.51
CA ASN A 200 9.44 -12.36 -13.66
C ASN A 200 8.56 -12.07 -12.43
N ALA A 201 8.93 -11.07 -11.64
CA ALA A 201 8.14 -10.62 -10.50
C ALA A 201 7.13 -9.56 -10.94
N TYR A 202 5.85 -9.77 -10.62
CA TYR A 202 4.74 -8.85 -10.84
C TYR A 202 3.44 -9.41 -10.27
N ASP A 203 2.71 -8.60 -9.51
CA ASP A 203 1.32 -8.90 -9.14
C ASP A 203 0.39 -7.94 -9.88
N ALA A 204 -0.28 -8.44 -10.92
CA ALA A 204 -1.25 -7.71 -11.72
C ALA A 204 -2.40 -7.15 -10.86
N ASP A 205 -2.73 -7.81 -9.76
CA ASP A 205 -3.86 -7.49 -8.90
C ASP A 205 -3.44 -6.73 -7.62
N ALA A 206 -2.21 -6.21 -7.57
CA ALA A 206 -1.70 -5.41 -6.45
C ALA A 206 -2.58 -4.16 -6.21
N LEU A 207 -2.98 -3.96 -4.95
CA LEU A 207 -3.85 -2.84 -4.56
C LEU A 207 -3.08 -1.53 -4.46
N GLY A 208 -3.37 -0.57 -5.35
CA GLY A 208 -2.67 0.71 -5.45
C GLY A 208 -2.82 1.71 -4.29
N ILE A 209 -3.47 1.31 -3.20
CA ILE A 209 -3.75 2.17 -2.03
C ILE A 209 -2.81 1.90 -0.85
N ASP A 210 -1.98 0.85 -0.92
CA ASP A 210 -1.09 0.45 0.17
C ASP A 210 0.26 -0.06 -0.34
N ALA A 211 1.31 0.73 -0.13
CA ALA A 211 2.67 0.34 -0.48
C ALA A 211 3.37 -0.49 0.60
N ASP A 212 2.68 -0.92 1.67
CA ASP A 212 3.27 -1.79 2.70
C ASP A 212 3.22 -3.29 2.31
N LYS A 213 2.51 -3.65 1.23
CA LYS A 213 2.39 -5.01 0.70
C LYS A 213 2.71 -5.03 -0.78
N ASN A 214 3.94 -5.40 -1.13
CA ASN A 214 4.37 -5.45 -2.52
C ASN A 214 4.85 -6.85 -2.92
N SER A 215 4.96 -7.06 -4.22
CA SER A 215 5.35 -8.32 -4.83
C SER A 215 6.76 -8.75 -4.51
N VAL A 216 7.73 -7.82 -4.49
CA VAL A 216 9.15 -8.14 -4.30
C VAL A 216 9.58 -7.71 -2.92
N CYS A 217 10.10 -8.63 -2.11
CA CYS A 217 10.55 -8.35 -0.75
C CYS A 217 12.01 -8.77 -0.55
N PHE A 218 12.72 -7.98 0.25
CA PHE A 218 14.10 -8.18 0.64
C PHE A 218 14.23 -8.28 2.17
N ASP A 219 15.33 -8.85 2.65
CA ASP A 219 15.77 -8.67 4.03
C ASP A 219 16.60 -7.38 4.21
N GLU A 220 16.99 -7.07 5.45
CA GLU A 220 17.82 -5.90 5.80
C GLU A 220 19.20 -5.90 5.12
N ARG A 221 19.63 -7.02 4.53
CA ARG A 221 20.90 -7.14 3.79
C ARG A 221 20.70 -7.03 2.28
N GLY A 222 19.46 -6.81 1.82
CA GLY A 222 19.09 -6.77 0.41
C GLY A 222 19.00 -8.15 -0.25
N LYS A 223 19.00 -9.26 0.51
CA LYS A 223 18.74 -10.59 -0.03
C LYS A 223 17.26 -10.71 -0.37
N LEU A 224 16.93 -11.19 -1.57
CA LEU A 224 15.55 -11.49 -1.95
C LEU A 224 14.98 -12.58 -1.03
N ILE A 225 13.88 -12.27 -0.32
CA ILE A 225 13.19 -13.21 0.58
C ILE A 225 11.89 -13.74 -0.02
N SER A 226 11.21 -12.96 -0.87
CA SER A 226 10.03 -13.44 -1.56
C SER A 226 9.73 -12.65 -2.83
N LEU A 227 9.07 -13.31 -3.77
CA LEU A 227 8.45 -12.64 -4.91
C LEU A 227 7.07 -13.21 -5.26
N ILE A 228 6.23 -12.42 -5.93
CA ILE A 228 4.97 -12.84 -6.55
C ILE A 228 5.15 -12.90 -8.08
N THR A 229 4.62 -13.94 -8.71
CA THR A 229 4.78 -14.17 -10.15
C THR A 229 3.55 -14.84 -10.77
N PHE A 230 3.36 -14.63 -12.09
CA PHE A 230 2.45 -15.42 -12.91
C PHE A 230 3.19 -16.47 -13.76
N ASP A 231 4.51 -16.59 -13.64
CA ASP A 231 5.30 -17.59 -14.35
C ASP A 231 4.87 -19.01 -13.98
N ILE A 232 5.12 -19.93 -14.91
CA ILE A 232 4.88 -21.36 -14.74
C ILE A 232 6.19 -22.00 -14.30
N ILE A 233 6.15 -22.76 -13.21
CA ILE A 233 7.31 -23.39 -12.60
C ILE A 233 7.17 -24.90 -12.71
N THR A 234 8.09 -25.52 -13.43
CA THR A 234 8.23 -26.98 -13.41
C THR A 234 9.33 -27.36 -12.43
N VAL A 235 9.00 -28.17 -11.43
CA VAL A 235 9.95 -28.73 -10.48
C VAL A 235 10.21 -30.20 -10.83
N ARG A 236 11.48 -30.58 -10.97
CA ARG A 236 11.90 -31.97 -11.11
C ARG A 236 12.76 -32.38 -9.93
N LYS A 237 12.26 -33.27 -9.08
CA LYS A 237 13.02 -33.81 -7.94
C LYS A 237 14.05 -34.83 -8.44
N LYS A 238 15.15 -35.01 -7.70
CA LYS A 238 16.17 -36.06 -7.98
C LYS A 238 15.59 -37.48 -8.07
N THR A 239 14.46 -37.74 -7.40
CA THR A 239 13.71 -39.01 -7.48
C THR A 239 13.12 -39.27 -8.87
N GLY A 240 13.13 -38.27 -9.76
CA GLY A 240 12.50 -38.30 -11.08
C GLY A 240 11.08 -37.76 -11.11
N GLU A 241 10.47 -37.53 -9.94
CA GLU A 241 9.15 -36.92 -9.81
C GLU A 241 9.14 -35.52 -10.41
N LYS A 242 8.08 -35.20 -11.17
CA LYS A 242 7.88 -33.92 -11.83
C LYS A 242 6.58 -33.30 -11.35
N GLU A 243 6.65 -32.04 -10.99
CA GLU A 243 5.52 -31.22 -10.57
C GLU A 243 5.45 -29.96 -11.45
N LEU A 244 4.23 -29.56 -11.81
CA LEU A 244 3.96 -28.35 -12.58
C LEU A 244 3.13 -27.42 -11.72
N ILE A 245 3.67 -26.25 -11.44
CA ILE A 245 3.04 -25.21 -10.61
C ILE A 245 2.76 -24.02 -11.51
N PHE A 246 1.52 -23.54 -11.49
CA PHE A 246 1.06 -22.44 -12.34
C PHE A 246 -0.02 -21.65 -11.58
N PRO A 247 -0.24 -20.36 -11.93
CA PRO A 247 -1.30 -19.55 -11.35
C PRO A 247 -2.65 -20.25 -11.44
N THR A 248 -3.39 -20.31 -10.34
CA THR A 248 -4.70 -20.96 -10.30
C THR A 248 -5.81 -19.98 -10.68
N LEU A 249 -7.00 -20.50 -10.99
CA LEU A 249 -8.20 -19.68 -11.15
C LEU A 249 -9.09 -19.86 -9.92
N ARG A 250 -9.59 -18.75 -9.38
CA ARG A 250 -10.63 -18.74 -8.34
C ARG A 250 -11.82 -17.91 -8.81
N PRO A 251 -13.05 -18.16 -8.33
CA PRO A 251 -14.18 -17.28 -8.59
C PRO A 251 -13.83 -15.85 -8.18
N GLY A 252 -14.05 -14.90 -9.08
CA GLY A 252 -13.81 -13.48 -8.81
C GLY A 252 -14.97 -12.82 -8.06
N LEU A 253 -14.69 -11.68 -7.44
CA LEU A 253 -15.76 -10.85 -6.87
C LEU A 253 -16.45 -10.01 -7.96
N THR A 254 -15.68 -9.56 -8.95
CA THR A 254 -16.13 -8.68 -10.04
C THR A 254 -16.04 -9.35 -11.41
N THR A 255 -15.23 -10.38 -11.56
CA THR A 255 -15.11 -11.20 -12.77
C THR A 255 -15.56 -12.64 -12.51
N GLU A 256 -15.88 -13.41 -13.57
CA GLU A 256 -16.26 -14.81 -13.42
C GLU A 256 -15.14 -15.63 -12.75
N PHE A 257 -13.89 -15.37 -13.15
CA PHE A 257 -12.70 -15.95 -12.53
C PHE A 257 -11.59 -14.89 -12.43
N GLU A 258 -10.79 -15.00 -11.38
CA GLU A 258 -9.56 -14.27 -11.16
C GLU A 258 -8.39 -15.25 -11.16
N LYS A 259 -7.26 -14.82 -11.73
CA LYS A 259 -6.02 -15.58 -11.61
C LYS A 259 -5.39 -15.29 -10.26
N VAL A 260 -4.91 -16.33 -9.61
CA VAL A 260 -4.20 -16.21 -8.36
C VAL A 260 -2.72 -16.47 -8.61
N PRO A 261 -1.85 -15.47 -8.39
CA PRO A 261 -0.44 -15.61 -8.67
C PRO A 261 0.24 -16.55 -7.66
N ILE A 262 1.43 -16.98 -8.04
CA ILE A 262 2.30 -17.82 -7.20
C ILE A 262 3.16 -16.90 -6.34
N LYS A 263 3.26 -17.23 -5.06
CA LYS A 263 4.25 -16.66 -4.15
C LYS A 263 5.40 -17.63 -3.96
N LEU A 264 6.62 -17.12 -4.14
CA LEU A 264 7.85 -17.81 -3.80
C LEU A 264 8.45 -17.17 -2.56
N ILE A 265 8.89 -17.99 -1.62
CA ILE A 265 9.62 -17.57 -0.42
C ILE A 265 10.96 -18.31 -0.42
N PHE A 266 12.05 -17.57 -0.34
CA PHE A 266 13.41 -18.09 -0.40
C PHE A 266 14.03 -18.12 0.99
N ASP A 267 14.66 -19.24 1.31
CA ASP A 267 15.59 -19.38 2.41
C ASP A 267 16.97 -19.76 1.85
N ASP A 268 17.96 -20.07 2.70
CA ASP A 268 19.33 -20.38 2.27
C ASP A 268 19.42 -21.59 1.33
N ASP A 269 18.71 -22.69 1.60
CA ASP A 269 18.76 -23.92 0.80
C ASP A 269 17.39 -24.40 0.30
N THR A 270 16.32 -23.67 0.62
CA THR A 270 14.95 -24.03 0.23
C THR A 270 14.23 -22.91 -0.50
N VAL A 271 13.26 -23.32 -1.32
CA VAL A 271 12.22 -22.43 -1.85
C VAL A 271 10.86 -23.02 -1.47
N SER A 272 10.01 -22.18 -0.91
CA SER A 272 8.61 -22.50 -0.66
C SER A 272 7.75 -21.84 -1.73
N ILE A 273 6.89 -22.61 -2.38
CA ILE A 273 6.04 -22.19 -3.48
C ILE A 273 4.60 -22.44 -3.08
N GLY A 274 3.77 -21.39 -3.14
CA GLY A 274 2.38 -21.47 -2.74
C GLY A 274 1.52 -20.42 -3.43
N ASP A 275 0.25 -20.46 -3.10
CA ASP A 275 -0.73 -19.48 -3.57
C ASP A 275 -0.54 -18.14 -2.82
N ALA A 276 -0.46 -17.02 -3.54
CA ALA A 276 -0.25 -15.71 -2.93
C ALA A 276 -1.41 -15.24 -2.03
N ARG A 277 -2.62 -15.79 -2.22
CA ARG A 277 -3.88 -15.48 -1.50
C ARG A 277 -4.29 -16.58 -0.51
N ALA A 278 -3.37 -17.49 -0.21
CA ALA A 278 -3.54 -18.59 0.76
C ALA A 278 -4.09 -18.17 2.14
N ASN A 279 -3.85 -16.93 2.57
CA ASN A 279 -4.19 -16.49 3.93
C ASN A 279 -5.54 -15.76 4.04
N ASP A 280 -6.20 -15.43 2.92
CA ASP A 280 -7.42 -14.62 2.92
C ASP A 280 -8.72 -15.45 2.96
N TYR A 281 -8.62 -16.75 2.73
CA TYR A 281 -9.73 -17.71 2.83
C TYR A 281 -9.26 -18.95 3.60
N ASN A 282 -10.16 -19.60 4.34
CA ASN A 282 -9.97 -20.89 5.03
C ASN A 282 -9.69 -22.04 4.04
N ASP A 283 -8.68 -21.91 3.20
CA ASP A 283 -8.22 -22.94 2.29
C ASP A 283 -6.84 -23.38 2.78
N ASP A 284 -6.66 -24.69 2.97
CA ASP A 284 -5.40 -25.34 3.32
C ASP A 284 -4.43 -25.20 2.14
N ALA A 285 -4.07 -23.96 1.80
CA ALA A 285 -3.28 -23.65 0.64
C ALA A 285 -1.93 -24.34 0.78
N LYS A 286 -1.74 -25.36 -0.05
CA LYS A 286 -0.55 -26.21 -0.08
C LYS A 286 0.64 -25.35 -0.45
N THR A 287 1.36 -24.89 0.56
CA THR A 287 2.72 -24.41 0.40
C THR A 287 3.61 -25.63 0.27
N ALA A 288 4.19 -25.84 -0.90
CA ALA A 288 5.16 -26.89 -1.12
C ALA A 288 6.57 -26.34 -0.93
N SER A 289 7.40 -27.02 -0.15
CA SER A 289 8.80 -26.63 0.08
C SER A 289 9.75 -27.59 -0.63
N TYR A 290 10.76 -27.02 -1.29
CA TYR A 290 11.73 -27.75 -2.08
C TYR A 290 13.15 -27.36 -1.67
N LYS A 291 13.98 -28.37 -1.36
CA LYS A 291 15.43 -28.17 -1.27
C LYS A 291 15.98 -27.91 -2.67
N ILE A 292 16.59 -26.74 -2.85
CA ILE A 292 17.05 -26.27 -4.16
C ILE A 292 18.05 -27.26 -4.77
N ALA A 293 19.00 -27.75 -3.96
CA ALA A 293 20.02 -28.71 -4.39
C ALA A 293 19.49 -30.11 -4.76
N GLU A 294 18.24 -30.43 -4.41
CA GLU A 294 17.59 -31.71 -4.70
C GLU A 294 16.60 -31.62 -5.88
N CYS A 295 16.47 -30.45 -6.48
CA CYS A 295 15.52 -30.18 -7.55
C CYS A 295 16.21 -29.52 -8.76
N THR A 296 15.56 -29.63 -9.91
CA THR A 296 15.84 -28.79 -11.09
C THR A 296 14.57 -28.03 -11.42
N PHE A 297 14.70 -26.74 -11.67
CA PHE A 297 13.59 -25.85 -11.96
C PHE A 297 13.66 -25.42 -13.41
N LEU A 298 12.51 -25.40 -14.07
CA LEU A 298 12.34 -24.78 -15.38
C LEU A 298 11.24 -23.73 -15.25
N ILE A 299 11.61 -22.48 -15.51
CA ILE A 299 10.73 -21.32 -15.45
C ILE A 299 10.27 -21.00 -16.87
N MET A 300 8.96 -20.93 -17.05
CA MET A 300 8.33 -20.55 -18.32
C MET A 300 7.50 -19.28 -18.09
N ARG A 301 7.60 -18.33 -19.02
CA ARG A 301 6.89 -17.05 -18.89
C ARG A 301 5.39 -17.26 -18.79
N GLY A 302 4.80 -16.63 -17.79
CA GLY A 302 3.38 -16.61 -17.50
C GLY A 302 2.56 -15.66 -18.35
N ASN A 303 1.25 -15.63 -18.08
CA ASN A 303 0.34 -14.64 -18.64
C ASN A 303 0.03 -13.55 -17.61
N TYR A 304 0.67 -12.40 -17.80
CA TYR A 304 0.61 -11.19 -16.97
C TYR A 304 -0.46 -10.18 -17.39
N MET A 305 -1.40 -10.56 -18.27
CA MET A 305 -2.47 -9.62 -18.64
C MET A 305 -3.34 -9.31 -17.41
N GLU A 306 -3.43 -8.03 -17.09
CA GLU A 306 -4.37 -7.50 -16.11
C GLU A 306 -5.80 -7.83 -16.53
N THR A 307 -6.63 -8.22 -15.57
CA THR A 307 -8.07 -8.32 -15.77
C THR A 307 -8.58 -6.89 -16.01
N LYS A 308 -9.05 -6.60 -17.23
CA LYS A 308 -9.74 -5.33 -17.48
C LYS A 308 -11.01 -5.31 -16.64
N SER A 309 -11.07 -4.48 -15.61
CA SER A 309 -12.36 -4.06 -15.06
C SER A 309 -13.11 -3.31 -16.16
N CYS A 310 -14.38 -3.66 -16.35
CA CYS A 310 -15.25 -2.92 -17.26
C CYS A 310 -15.73 -1.66 -16.53
N ASP A 311 -14.85 -0.67 -16.38
CA ASP A 311 -15.20 0.61 -15.73
C ASP A 311 -15.90 1.59 -16.68
N ASP A 312 -16.27 1.15 -17.89
CA ASP A 312 -16.81 2.04 -18.90
C ASP A 312 -18.05 1.44 -19.60
N CYS A 313 -19.17 1.37 -18.85
CA CYS A 313 -20.48 1.08 -19.43
C CYS A 313 -20.95 2.14 -20.46
N SER A 314 -20.20 3.22 -20.67
CA SER A 314 -20.42 4.21 -21.72
C SER A 314 -20.02 3.72 -23.12
N SER A 315 -19.18 2.69 -23.21
CA SER A 315 -18.52 2.29 -24.46
C SER A 315 -19.13 1.07 -25.15
N CYS A 316 -20.17 0.45 -24.57
CA CYS A 316 -20.88 -0.67 -25.17
C CYS A 316 -21.82 -0.20 -26.30
N GLN A 317 -21.26 0.07 -27.49
CA GLN A 317 -22.03 0.02 -28.73
C GLN A 317 -22.38 -1.44 -29.04
N GLY A 318 -23.52 -1.92 -28.54
CA GLY A 318 -24.07 -3.19 -28.97
C GLY A 318 -24.84 -3.98 -27.91
N CYS A 319 -25.91 -3.40 -27.37
CA CYS A 319 -27.03 -4.20 -26.89
C CYS A 319 -28.27 -3.80 -27.68
N MET A 320 -28.66 -4.64 -28.65
CA MET A 320 -30.06 -4.79 -29.05
C MET A 320 -30.75 -5.70 -28.04
#